data_AF-A0A4U5JUR4-F1
#
_entry.id   AF-A0A4U5JUR4-F1
#
_cell.length_a   1.000
_cell.length_b   1.000
_cell.length_c   1.000
_cell.angle_alpha   90.00
_cell.angle_beta   90.00
_cell.angle_gamma   90.00
#
_symmetry.space_group_name_H-M   'P 1'
#
loop_
_entity.id
_entity.type
_entity.pdbx_description
1 polymer ?
#
loop_
_entity_poly.entity_id
_entity_poly.type
_entity_poly.pdbx_seq_one_letter_code
_entity_poly.pdbx_strand_id
1 'polypeptide(L)'
;MPEILLRIVEGACVALYRHEPGEKAEAIPARGDLYDYSGGFGWGGAGPAHMNLSCAIVGKLYGFGGHHRKELTRRARILQEEVLAKLDAKAGHDLPVETFHRLFE
;
A
#
# COMPACT_ATOMS: atom_id res chain seq x y z
N MET A 1 -7.68 -13.20 -8.80
CA MET A 1 -7.85 -11.75 -8.59
C MET A 1 -6.56 -11.20 -8.01
N PRO A 2 -6.08 -10.03 -8.47
CA PRO A 2 -4.87 -9.43 -7.95
C PRO A 2 -5.03 -8.96 -6.51
N GLU A 3 -3.93 -9.03 -5.76
CA GLU A 3 -3.89 -8.78 -4.32
C GLU A 3 -2.65 -7.96 -3.92
N ILE A 4 -2.83 -7.15 -2.89
CA ILE A 4 -1.76 -6.56 -2.11
C ILE A 4 -1.54 -7.47 -0.89
N LEU A 5 -0.33 -8.01 -0.76
CA LEU A 5 0.06 -8.87 0.36
C LEU A 5 0.92 -8.05 1.31
N LEU A 6 0.47 -7.93 2.56
CA LEU A 6 1.22 -7.34 3.65
C LEU A 6 1.85 -8.46 4.47
N ARG A 7 3.16 -8.42 4.68
CA ARG A 7 3.91 -9.48 5.37
C ARG A 7 4.88 -8.88 6.38
N ILE A 8 5.02 -9.55 7.51
CA ILE A 8 6.10 -9.27 8.47
C ILE A 8 7.17 -10.34 8.25
N VAL A 9 8.35 -9.93 7.81
CA VAL A 9 9.50 -10.80 7.54
C VAL A 9 10.63 -10.33 8.44
N GLU A 10 11.08 -11.19 9.35
CA GLU A 10 12.15 -10.86 10.32
C GLU A 10 11.89 -9.54 11.09
N GLY A 11 10.62 -9.26 11.39
CA GLY A 11 10.19 -8.03 12.08
C GLY A 11 10.03 -6.80 11.17
N ALA A 12 10.40 -6.89 9.88
CA ALA A 12 10.19 -5.83 8.90
C ALA A 12 8.85 -6.00 8.16
N CYS A 13 8.11 -4.90 8.03
CA CYS A 13 6.89 -4.86 7.24
C CYS A 13 7.20 -4.71 5.75
N VAL A 14 6.67 -5.62 4.93
CA VAL A 14 6.87 -5.70 3.48
C VAL A 14 5.53 -5.70 2.77
N ALA A 15 5.46 -5.00 1.64
CA ALA A 15 4.29 -4.96 0.77
C ALA A 15 4.62 -5.61 -0.58
N LEU A 16 3.76 -6.52 -1.02
CA LEU A 16 3.91 -7.25 -2.27
C LEU A 16 2.64 -7.11 -3.11
N TYR A 17 2.80 -7.19 -4.42
CA TYR A 17 1.70 -7.29 -5.38
C TYR A 17 1.71 -8.68 -6.00
N ARG A 18 0.55 -9.35 -6.00
CA ARG A 18 0.34 -10.63 -6.68
C ARG A 18 -0.72 -10.42 -7.77
N HIS A 19 -0.41 -10.79 -9.01
CA HIS A 19 -1.34 -10.59 -10.12
C HIS A 19 -2.45 -11.65 -10.12
N GLU A 20 -2.09 -12.92 -9.97
CA GLU A 20 -3.05 -14.02 -9.81
C GLU A 20 -2.73 -14.95 -8.63
N PRO A 21 -3.74 -15.63 -8.05
CA PRO A 21 -3.52 -16.63 -7.01
C PRO A 21 -2.57 -17.74 -7.48
N GLY A 22 -1.56 -18.04 -6.67
CA GLY A 22 -0.54 -19.06 -7.01
C GLY A 22 0.65 -18.53 -7.79
N GLU A 23 0.59 -17.30 -8.34
CA GLU A 23 1.75 -16.67 -8.96
C GLU A 23 2.71 -16.06 -7.93
N LYS A 24 3.94 -15.83 -8.39
CA LYS A 24 4.97 -15.15 -7.61
C LYS A 24 4.54 -13.71 -7.33
N ALA A 25 4.62 -13.33 -6.06
CA ALA A 25 4.40 -11.94 -5.65
C ALA A 25 5.67 -11.09 -5.86
N GLU A 26 5.48 -9.84 -6.27
CA GLU A 26 6.54 -8.86 -6.52
C GLU A 26 6.57 -7.81 -5.41
N ALA A 27 7.75 -7.38 -5.00
CA ALA A 27 7.88 -6.29 -4.03
C ALA A 27 7.34 -4.97 -4.60
N ILE A 28 6.56 -4.25 -3.79
CA ILE A 28 6.09 -2.91 -4.14
C ILE A 28 7.16 -1.91 -3.66
N PRO A 29 7.77 -1.13 -4.56
CA PRO A 29 8.80 -0.17 -4.18
C PRO A 29 8.18 1.04 -3.45
N ALA A 30 8.94 1.64 -2.54
CA ALA A 30 8.59 2.92 -1.96
C ALA A 30 8.53 4.02 -3.04
N ARG A 31 7.69 5.03 -2.82
CA ARG A 31 7.48 6.16 -3.74
C ARG A 31 7.94 7.46 -3.09
N GLY A 32 9.25 7.64 -3.01
CA GLY A 32 9.89 8.85 -2.43
C GLY A 32 9.47 10.15 -3.13
N ASP A 33 9.09 10.05 -4.41
CA ASP A 33 8.53 11.17 -5.17
C ASP A 33 7.11 11.59 -4.69
N LEU A 34 6.37 10.68 -4.07
CA LEU A 34 5.05 10.93 -3.47
C LEU A 34 5.16 11.28 -1.98
N TYR A 35 6.07 10.64 -1.25
CA TYR A 35 6.31 10.86 0.16
C TYR A 35 7.78 10.60 0.52
N ASP A 36 8.50 11.67 0.82
CA ASP A 36 9.93 11.64 1.12
C ASP A 36 10.18 11.07 2.53
N TYR A 37 10.31 9.74 2.61
CA TYR A 37 10.55 9.02 3.84
C TYR A 37 11.47 7.83 3.59
N SER A 38 12.55 7.75 4.37
CA SER A 38 13.60 6.73 4.23
C SER A 38 13.41 5.48 5.08
N GLY A 39 12.35 5.43 5.90
CA GLY A 39 12.03 4.26 6.72
C GLY A 39 11.20 3.22 5.96
N GLY A 40 10.85 2.14 6.67
CA GLY A 40 10.08 1.03 6.11
C GLY A 40 8.58 1.31 5.97
N PHE A 41 7.82 0.23 5.84
CA PHE A 41 6.36 0.26 5.83
C PHE A 41 5.77 -0.05 7.20
N GLY A 42 4.48 0.21 7.35
CA GLY A 42 3.70 -0.17 8.54
C GLY A 42 2.20 -0.07 8.26
N TRP A 43 1.40 -0.74 9.07
CA TRP A 43 -0.07 -0.70 9.05
C TRP A 43 -0.62 -0.85 10.47
N GLY A 44 -1.92 -0.65 10.64
CA GLY A 44 -2.60 -0.72 11.94
C GLY A 44 -2.40 0.51 12.83
N GLY A 45 -2.29 1.68 12.20
CA GLY A 45 -2.13 2.95 12.88
C GLY A 45 -1.97 4.13 11.93
N ALA A 46 -1.54 5.25 12.50
CA ALA A 46 -1.19 6.46 11.77
C ALA A 46 0.29 6.79 11.99
N GLY A 47 1.01 7.18 10.94
CA GLY A 47 2.40 7.63 11.05
C GLY A 47 3.16 7.56 9.72
N PRO A 48 4.44 7.97 9.70
CA PRO A 48 5.23 8.06 8.47
C PRO A 48 5.32 6.73 7.69
N ALA A 49 5.60 5.62 8.38
CA ALA A 49 5.67 4.29 7.74
C ALA A 49 4.33 3.84 7.12
N HIS A 50 3.21 4.26 7.71
CA HIS A 50 1.86 3.95 7.23
C HIS A 50 1.50 4.78 5.99
N MET A 51 1.86 6.07 6.00
CA MET A 51 1.70 6.93 4.83
C MET A 51 2.62 6.47 3.69
N ASN A 52 3.85 6.05 4.00
CA ASN A 52 4.79 5.51 3.02
C ASN A 52 4.22 4.27 2.31
N LEU A 53 3.66 3.32 3.08
CA LEU A 53 2.98 2.16 2.52
C LEU A 53 1.80 2.56 1.62
N SER A 54 1.00 3.52 2.07
CA SER A 54 -0.17 4.00 1.33
C SER A 54 0.23 4.59 -0.03
N CYS A 55 1.29 5.40 -0.06
CA CYS A 55 1.86 5.96 -1.28
C CYS A 55 2.44 4.87 -2.20
N ALA A 56 3.08 3.85 -1.65
CA ALA A 56 3.61 2.73 -2.41
C ALA A 56 2.49 1.94 -3.12
N ILE A 57 1.42 1.60 -2.39
CA ILE A 57 0.26 0.88 -2.94
C ILE A 57 -0.45 1.72 -4.00
N VAL A 58 -0.77 2.98 -3.71
CA VAL A 58 -1.42 3.87 -4.68
C VAL A 58 -0.55 4.10 -5.91
N GLY A 59 0.77 4.21 -5.72
CA GLY A 59 1.72 4.31 -6.82
C GLY A 59 1.75 3.07 -7.71
N LYS A 60 1.63 1.87 -7.15
CA LYS A 60 1.56 0.61 -7.93
C LYS A 60 0.24 0.49 -8.70
N LEU A 61 -0.88 0.83 -8.06
CA LEU A 61 -2.22 0.62 -8.65
C LEU A 61 -2.64 1.73 -9.62
N TYR A 62 -2.23 2.98 -9.35
CA TYR A 62 -2.73 4.15 -10.05
C TYR A 62 -1.62 5.06 -10.61
N GLY A 63 -0.34 4.68 -10.46
CA GLY A 63 0.77 5.48 -10.98
C GLY A 63 0.87 5.47 -12.51
N PHE A 64 0.37 4.42 -13.16
CA PHE A 64 0.30 4.32 -14.61
C PHE A 64 -1.01 4.96 -15.10
N GLY A 65 -0.91 6.12 -15.75
CA GLY A 65 -2.08 6.89 -16.22
C GLY A 65 -1.94 8.41 -16.17
N GLY A 66 -0.78 8.94 -15.72
CA GLY A 66 -0.53 10.38 -15.71
C GLY A 66 -1.19 11.13 -14.55
N HIS A 67 -1.68 10.42 -13.53
CA HIS A 67 -2.21 11.06 -12.33
C HIS A 67 -1.16 11.98 -11.69
N HIS A 68 -1.55 13.23 -11.47
CA HIS A 68 -0.68 14.20 -10.79
C HIS A 68 -0.39 13.76 -9.36
N ARG A 69 0.85 13.96 -8.92
CA ARG A 69 1.33 13.69 -7.56
C ARG A 69 0.31 14.07 -6.47
N LYS A 70 -0.34 15.24 -6.57
CA LYS A 70 -1.36 15.69 -5.61
C LYS A 70 -2.53 14.72 -5.44
N GLU A 71 -3.04 14.17 -6.54
CA GLU A 71 -4.16 13.22 -6.51
C GLU A 71 -3.71 11.87 -5.93
N LEU A 72 -2.52 11.39 -6.30
CA LEU A 72 -1.97 10.15 -5.72
C LEU A 72 -1.73 10.31 -4.21
N THR A 73 -1.19 11.43 -3.75
CA THR A 73 -1.02 11.71 -2.32
C THR A 73 -2.36 11.80 -1.60
N ARG A 74 -3.39 12.41 -2.21
CA ARG A 74 -4.76 12.45 -1.65
C ARG A 74 -5.34 11.05 -1.49
N ARG A 75 -5.27 10.21 -2.54
CA ARG A 75 -5.71 8.82 -2.50
C ARG A 75 -4.96 8.00 -1.46
N ALA A 76 -3.64 8.21 -1.34
CA ALA A 76 -2.84 7.54 -0.32
C ALA A 76 -3.31 7.87 1.10
N ARG A 77 -3.66 9.13 1.37
CA ARG A 77 -4.19 9.53 2.68
C ARG A 77 -5.53 8.85 2.99
N ILE A 78 -6.46 8.86 2.03
CA ILE A 78 -7.75 8.17 2.17
C ILE A 78 -7.54 6.67 2.39
N LEU A 79 -6.64 6.04 1.64
CA LEU A 79 -6.31 4.62 1.81
C LEU A 79 -5.76 4.32 3.21
N GLN A 80 -4.88 5.19 3.71
CA GLN A 80 -4.33 5.05 5.04
C GLN A 80 -5.45 5.07 6.09
N GLU A 81 -6.28 6.10 6.07
CA GLU A 81 -7.32 6.35 7.07
C GLU A 81 -8.43 5.28 7.01
N GLU A 82 -8.85 4.88 5.81
CA GLU A 82 -10.02 4.02 5.65
C GLU A 82 -9.73 2.53 5.68
N VAL A 83 -8.51 2.11 5.31
CA VAL A 83 -8.15 0.69 5.21
C VAL A 83 -6.99 0.36 6.12
N LEU A 84 -5.82 0.95 5.87
CA LEU A 84 -4.57 0.47 6.48
C LEU A 84 -4.48 0.77 7.97
N ALA A 85 -5.07 1.85 8.46
CA ALA A 85 -5.09 2.21 9.88
C ALA A 85 -5.92 1.23 10.73
N LYS A 86 -6.85 0.49 10.11
CA LYS A 86 -7.78 -0.43 10.79
C LYS A 86 -7.28 -1.88 10.84
N LEU A 87 -6.17 -2.17 10.18
CA LEU A 87 -5.57 -3.51 10.16
C LEU A 87 -4.91 -3.86 11.49
N ASP A 88 -4.78 -5.14 11.80
CA ASP A 88 -3.92 -5.57 12.91
C ASP A 88 -2.44 -5.34 12.55
N ALA A 89 -1.79 -4.46 13.28
CA ALA A 89 -0.38 -4.12 13.13
C ALA A 89 0.58 -5.30 13.36
N LYS A 90 0.13 -6.37 14.01
CA LYS A 90 0.94 -7.55 14.35
C LYS A 90 0.75 -8.73 13.40
N ALA A 91 -0.13 -8.60 12.41
CA ALA A 91 -0.45 -9.66 11.47
C ALA A 91 -0.18 -9.24 10.02
N GLY A 92 0.13 -10.21 9.17
CA GLY A 92 0.09 -10.03 7.71
C GLY A 92 -1.35 -10.06 7.20
N HIS A 93 -1.57 -9.49 6.02
CA HIS A 93 -2.90 -9.34 5.41
C HIS A 93 -2.87 -9.63 3.91
N ASP A 94 -3.93 -10.23 3.39
CA ASP A 94 -4.15 -10.43 1.96
C ASP A 94 -5.32 -9.55 1.55
N LEU A 95 -5.03 -8.49 0.79
CA LEU A 95 -5.99 -7.46 0.46
C LEU A 95 -6.30 -7.53 -1.04
N PRO A 96 -7.52 -7.92 -1.43
CA PRO A 96 -7.97 -7.84 -2.81
C PRO A 96 -7.80 -6.42 -3.38
N VAL A 97 -7.27 -6.31 -4.59
CA VAL A 97 -7.13 -5.00 -5.27
C VAL A 97 -8.48 -4.29 -5.45
N GLU A 98 -9.56 -5.06 -5.61
CA GLU A 98 -10.93 -4.54 -5.67
C GLU A 98 -11.33 -3.72 -4.44
N THR A 99 -10.81 -4.04 -3.25
CA THR A 99 -11.03 -3.25 -2.03
C THR A 99 -10.53 -1.82 -2.18
N PHE A 100 -9.44 -1.62 -2.93
CA PHE A 100 -8.85 -0.30 -3.16
C PHE A 100 -9.57 0.45 -4.29
N HIS A 101 -10.12 -0.25 -5.27
CA HIS A 101 -10.91 0.37 -6.34
C HIS A 101 -12.23 0.94 -5.83
N ARG A 102 -12.97 0.15 -5.05
CA ARG A 102 -14.23 0.58 -4.41
C ARG A 102 -14.09 1.79 -3.48
N LEU A 103 -12.87 2.12 -3.05
CA LEU A 103 -12.60 3.29 -2.20
C LEU A 103 -12.59 4.62 -2.98
N PHE A 104 -12.39 4.58 -4.30
CA PHE A 104 -12.23 5.76 -5.15
C PHE A 104 -13.24 5.84 -6.30
N GLU A 105 -14.20 4.92 -6.34
CA GLU A 105 -15.44 5.02 -7.14
C GLU A 105 -16.40 6.03 -6.52
#